data_AF-A0A067ESR4-F1
#
_entry.id   AF-A0A067ESR4-F1
#
_cell.length_a   1.000
_cell.length_b   1.000
_cell.length_c   1.000
_cell.angle_alpha   90.00
_cell.angle_beta   90.00
_cell.angle_gamma   90.00
#
_symmetry.space_group_name_H-M   'P 1'
#
loop_
_entity.id
_entity.type
_entity.pdbx_description
1 polymer ?
#
loop_
_entity_poly.entity_id
_entity_poly.type
_entity_poly.pdbx_seq_one_letter_code
_entity_poly.pdbx_strand_id
1 'polypeptide(L)'
;YLFLACLGIDKERLRFRQHLANEMAHYAANCWDAEIECSHGWIECVGIADRSTYDLHAHTKFSETREVEKLVIAPVKKELGLAFKGSQKNVVEALEKNMLLISKEKKKEHQRVFIPLVIEPSFGIGRIIYCLYEHSFYTRPSKAGDEQLNVFRFPPLVAPIKCTVFPL
;
A
#
# COMPACT_ATOMS: atom_id res chain seq x y z
N TYR A 1 -15.62 0.00 8.68
CA TYR A 1 -16.81 0.03 9.57
C TYR A 1 -17.16 -1.35 10.10
N LEU A 2 -17.61 -2.29 9.24
CA LEU A 2 -18.12 -3.60 9.67
C LEU A 2 -17.17 -4.37 10.59
N PHE A 3 -15.87 -4.39 10.28
CA PHE A 3 -14.84 -4.98 11.12
C PHE A 3 -14.87 -4.47 12.56
N LEU A 4 -14.80 -3.14 12.77
CA LEU A 4 -14.81 -2.53 14.11
C LEU A 4 -16.12 -2.78 14.86
N ALA A 5 -17.25 -2.70 14.16
CA ALA A 5 -18.56 -3.00 14.75
C ALA A 5 -18.67 -4.48 15.17
N CYS A 6 -18.15 -5.42 14.37
CA CYS A 6 -18.10 -6.84 14.71
C CYS A 6 -17.21 -7.14 15.92
N LEU A 7 -16.13 -6.37 16.13
CA LEU A 7 -15.29 -6.50 17.32
C LEU A 7 -16.00 -6.05 18.61
N GLY A 8 -17.07 -5.28 18.51
CA GLY A 8 -17.79 -4.74 19.67
C GLY A 8 -17.53 -3.26 19.95
N ILE A 9 -16.91 -2.54 19.01
CA ILE A 9 -16.81 -1.08 19.12
C ILE A 9 -18.22 -0.48 18.98
N ASP A 10 -18.58 0.35 19.96
CA ASP A 10 -19.79 1.17 19.92
C ASP A 10 -19.86 2.02 18.63
N LYS A 11 -20.99 1.89 17.94
CA LYS A 11 -21.25 2.52 16.64
C LYS A 11 -21.47 4.02 16.77
N GLU A 12 -21.96 4.50 17.91
CA GLU A 12 -22.16 5.93 18.16
C GLU A 12 -20.84 6.65 18.44
N ARG A 13 -19.84 5.89 18.92
CA ARG A 13 -18.49 6.34 19.24
C ARG A 13 -17.47 5.99 18.15
N LEU A 14 -17.94 5.77 16.92
CA LEU A 14 -17.14 5.45 15.75
C LEU A 14 -17.46 6.41 14.62
N ARG A 15 -16.45 7.11 14.08
CA ARG A 15 -16.61 8.02 12.94
C ARG A 15 -15.51 7.84 11.90
N PHE A 16 -15.77 8.33 10.70
CA PHE A 16 -14.77 8.46 9.65
C PHE A 16 -14.49 9.94 9.42
N ARG A 17 -13.24 10.35 9.62
CA ARG A 17 -12.80 11.74 9.45
C ARG A 17 -11.86 11.82 8.24
N GLN A 18 -12.18 12.68 7.29
CA GLN A 18 -11.26 12.98 6.19
C GLN A 18 -10.15 13.90 6.68
N HIS A 19 -8.91 13.64 6.24
CA HIS A 19 -7.79 14.54 6.47
C HIS A 19 -7.97 15.87 5.73
N LEU A 20 -7.54 16.95 6.38
CA LEU A 20 -7.40 18.24 5.72
C LEU A 20 -6.13 18.28 4.86
N ALA A 21 -6.06 19.24 3.93
CA ALA A 21 -4.92 19.35 3.02
C ALA A 21 -3.57 19.55 3.74
N ASN A 22 -3.57 20.17 4.92
CA ASN A 22 -2.38 20.40 5.75
C ASN A 22 -1.98 19.19 6.63
N GLU A 23 -2.85 18.19 6.75
CA GLU A 23 -2.61 16.95 7.50
C GLU A 23 -2.21 15.79 6.59
N MET A 24 -2.47 15.94 5.28
CA MET A 24 -2.22 14.91 4.28
C MET A 24 -0.74 14.50 4.26
N ALA A 25 -0.49 13.20 4.37
CA ALA A 25 0.85 12.66 4.20
C ALA A 25 1.36 12.93 2.77
N HIS A 26 2.66 13.21 2.63
CA HIS A 26 3.28 13.55 1.34
C HIS A 26 3.15 12.47 0.25
N TYR A 27 2.88 11.22 0.65
CA TYR A 27 2.69 10.08 -0.24
C TYR A 27 1.22 9.78 -0.54
N ALA A 28 0.27 10.53 0.05
CA ALA A 28 -1.15 10.28 -0.06
C ALA A 28 -1.85 11.35 -0.91
N ALA A 29 -2.72 10.90 -1.81
CA ALA A 29 -3.64 11.73 -2.58
C ALA A 29 -4.92 12.06 -1.78
N ASN A 30 -5.36 11.14 -0.92
CA ASN A 30 -6.49 11.32 -0.01
C ASN A 30 -6.32 10.41 1.22
N CYS A 31 -6.87 10.79 2.36
CA CYS A 31 -6.80 9.99 3.58
C CYS A 31 -8.07 10.14 4.43
N TRP A 32 -8.56 9.02 4.94
CA TRP A 32 -9.67 8.93 5.87
C TRP A 32 -9.28 8.10 7.08
N ASP A 33 -9.53 8.63 8.27
CA ASP A 33 -9.29 7.91 9.52
C ASP A 33 -10.61 7.36 10.06
N ALA A 34 -10.62 6.07 10.41
CA ALA A 34 -11.60 5.55 11.34
C ALA A 34 -11.16 5.92 12.76
N GLU A 35 -11.88 6.86 13.36
CA GLU A 35 -11.63 7.34 14.71
C GLU A 35 -12.63 6.71 15.68
N ILE A 36 -12.13 6.31 16.85
CA ILE A 36 -12.93 5.78 17.93
C ILE A 36 -12.81 6.75 19.11
N GLU A 37 -13.94 7.16 19.66
CA GLU A 37 -13.96 8.00 20.85
C GLU A 37 -13.64 7.15 22.08
N CYS A 38 -12.67 7.57 22.87
CA CYS A 38 -12.32 6.98 24.15
C CYS A 38 -12.20 8.07 25.22
N SER A 39 -11.74 7.72 26.41
CA SER A 39 -11.48 8.63 27.53
C SER A 39 -10.44 9.71 27.22
N HIS A 40 -9.61 9.50 26.20
CA HIS A 40 -8.65 10.48 25.68
C HIS A 40 -9.22 11.33 24.54
N GLY A 41 -10.52 11.22 24.25
CA GLY A 41 -11.16 11.85 23.10
C GLY A 41 -11.15 10.97 21.85
N TRP A 42 -11.28 11.59 20.68
CA TRP A 42 -11.27 10.89 19.39
C TRP A 42 -9.85 10.51 19.02
N ILE A 43 -9.57 9.22 18.89
CA ILE A 43 -8.26 8.71 18.47
C ILE A 43 -8.36 7.96 17.14
N GLU A 44 -7.35 8.13 16.30
CA GLU A 44 -7.21 7.40 15.05
C GLU A 44 -6.87 5.92 15.33
N CYS A 45 -7.72 5.00 14.86
CA CYS A 45 -7.52 3.55 15.03
C CYS A 45 -7.25 2.83 13.70
N VAL A 46 -7.75 3.35 12.59
CA VAL A 46 -7.47 2.83 11.26
C VAL A 46 -7.27 3.99 10.29
N GLY A 47 -6.07 4.18 9.77
CA GLY A 47 -5.81 5.11 8.67
C GLY A 47 -6.11 4.45 7.32
N ILE A 48 -6.81 5.14 6.43
CA ILE A 48 -7.13 4.66 5.08
C ILE A 48 -6.58 5.67 4.08
N ALA A 49 -5.39 5.37 3.55
CA ALA A 49 -4.67 6.26 2.64
C ALA A 49 -4.81 5.79 1.18
N ASP A 50 -5.19 6.72 0.29
CA ASP A 50 -4.98 6.57 -1.14
C ASP A 50 -3.56 7.04 -1.46
N ARG A 51 -2.65 6.09 -1.68
CA ARG A 51 -1.24 6.37 -2.03
C ARG A 51 -1.03 6.44 -3.54
N SER A 52 -2.10 6.27 -4.31
CA SER A 52 -2.13 6.25 -5.76
C SER A 52 -0.97 5.40 -6.29
N THR A 53 -0.09 5.95 -7.13
CA THR A 53 1.05 5.21 -7.68
C THR A 53 2.38 5.57 -7.00
N TYR A 54 2.37 6.30 -5.88
CA TYR A 54 3.58 6.86 -5.26
C TYR A 54 4.62 5.78 -4.96
N ASP A 55 4.20 4.71 -4.29
CA ASP A 55 5.09 3.64 -3.81
C ASP A 55 5.76 2.90 -4.95
N LEU A 56 4.96 2.51 -5.94
CA LEU A 56 5.45 1.73 -7.07
C LEU A 56 6.34 2.57 -7.97
N HIS A 57 6.09 3.88 -8.12
CA HIS A 57 7.02 4.76 -8.83
C HIS A 57 8.32 4.94 -8.06
N ALA A 58 8.26 5.12 -6.75
CA ALA A 58 9.45 5.24 -5.91
C ALA A 58 10.30 3.97 -6.01
N HIS A 59 9.72 2.79 -5.80
CA HIS A 59 10.43 1.51 -5.89
C HIS A 59 10.95 1.20 -7.30
N THR A 60 10.19 1.51 -8.36
CA THR A 60 10.63 1.26 -9.76
C THR A 60 11.84 2.12 -10.14
N LYS A 61 11.95 3.34 -9.64
CA LYS A 61 13.12 4.21 -9.89
C LYS A 61 14.40 3.66 -9.27
N PHE A 62 14.30 2.91 -8.17
CA PHE A 62 15.44 2.33 -7.47
C PHE A 62 15.72 0.87 -7.85
N SER A 63 14.73 0.14 -8.39
CA SER A 63 14.94 -1.19 -8.94
C SER A 63 15.62 -1.10 -10.30
N GLU A 64 16.75 -1.78 -10.46
CA GLU A 64 17.67 -1.68 -11.59
C GLU A 64 17.02 -1.82 -12.99
N THR A 65 17.66 -1.11 -13.92
CA THR A 65 17.40 -1.02 -15.36
C THR A 65 16.95 -2.35 -15.97
N ARG A 66 15.76 -2.37 -16.59
CA ARG A 66 15.38 -3.48 -17.47
C ARG A 66 16.31 -3.47 -18.68
N GLU A 67 17.11 -4.52 -18.86
CA GLU A 67 17.79 -4.79 -20.12
C GLU A 67 16.72 -5.07 -21.18
N VAL A 68 16.47 -4.08 -22.03
CA VAL A 68 15.71 -4.29 -23.25
C VAL A 68 16.72 -4.70 -24.30
N GLU A 69 16.59 -5.92 -24.84
CA GLU A 69 17.35 -6.35 -26.02
C GLU A 69 17.05 -5.38 -27.17
N LYS A 70 17.93 -4.40 -27.34
CA LYS A 70 17.90 -3.48 -28.46
C LYS A 70 18.91 -4.00 -29.47
N LEU A 71 18.42 -4.49 -30.61
CA LEU A 71 19.26 -4.79 -31.76
C LEU A 71 19.91 -3.48 -32.24
N VAL A 72 21.17 -3.29 -31.89
CA VAL A 72 22.02 -2.20 -32.37
C VAL A 72 22.96 -2.78 -33.41
N ILE A 73 22.69 -2.50 -34.67
CA ILE A 73 23.56 -2.88 -35.79
C ILE A 73 24.46 -1.69 -36.07
N ALA A 74 25.75 -1.85 -35.76
CA ALA A 74 26.78 -0.85 -36.04
C ALA A 74 27.88 -1.48 -36.92
N PRO A 75 28.38 -0.77 -37.94
CA PRO A 75 29.45 -1.28 -38.80
C PRO A 75 30.76 -1.47 -38.00
N VAL A 76 31.43 -2.61 -38.20
CA VAL A 76 32.70 -2.95 -37.51
C VAL A 76 33.83 -2.06 -38.05
N LYS A 77 34.03 -0.91 -37.41
CA LYS A 77 34.93 0.16 -37.88
C LYS A 77 36.38 -0.31 -38.08
N LYS A 78 36.85 -1.28 -37.30
CA LYS A 78 38.23 -1.81 -37.37
C LYS A 78 38.48 -2.59 -38.67
N GLU A 79 37.57 -3.48 -39.03
CA GLU A 79 37.68 -4.24 -40.29
C GLU A 79 37.51 -3.32 -41.50
N LEU A 80 36.59 -2.35 -41.42
CA LEU A 80 36.40 -1.34 -42.45
C LEU A 80 37.62 -0.44 -42.65
N GLY A 81 38.32 -0.07 -41.57
CA GLY A 81 39.56 0.71 -41.67
C GLY A 81 40.75 -0.06 -42.24
N LEU A 82 40.79 -1.38 -42.00
CA LEU A 82 41.80 -2.27 -42.58
C LEU A 82 41.52 -2.55 -44.06
N ALA A 83 40.26 -2.78 -44.43
CA ALA A 83 39.83 -3.06 -45.80
C ALA A 83 39.87 -1.82 -46.70
N PHE A 84 39.55 -0.63 -46.16
CA PHE A 84 39.48 0.62 -46.91
C PHE A 84 40.39 1.70 -46.31
N LYS A 85 41.70 1.49 -46.40
CA LYS A 85 42.71 2.47 -45.96
C LYS A 85 42.55 3.80 -46.70
N GLY A 86 42.27 4.88 -45.96
CA GLY A 86 42.08 6.23 -46.48
C GLY A 86 40.65 6.56 -46.93
N SER A 87 39.86 5.57 -47.36
CA SER A 87 38.47 5.75 -47.82
C SER A 87 37.41 5.35 -46.81
N GLN A 88 37.82 4.90 -45.62
CA GLN A 88 36.94 4.42 -44.54
C GLN A 88 35.76 5.36 -44.24
N LYS A 89 35.99 6.67 -44.22
CA LYS A 89 34.93 7.67 -43.98
C LYS A 89 33.82 7.55 -45.02
N ASN A 90 34.17 7.53 -46.30
CA ASN A 90 33.20 7.46 -47.40
C ASN A 90 32.44 6.13 -47.41
N VAL A 91 33.08 5.03 -47.00
CA VAL A 91 32.47 3.69 -46.95
C VAL A 91 31.49 3.58 -45.77
N VAL A 92 31.82 4.13 -44.60
CA VAL A 92 30.88 4.21 -43.47
C VAL A 92 29.67 5.07 -43.86
N GLU A 93 29.90 6.21 -44.50
CA GLU A 93 28.84 7.10 -45.00
C GLU A 93 27.94 6.42 -46.04
N ALA A 94 28.52 5.58 -46.92
CA ALA A 94 27.78 4.83 -47.94
C ALA A 94 27.01 3.62 -47.36
N LEU A 95 27.58 2.93 -46.36
CA LEU A 95 26.92 1.85 -45.62
C LEU A 95 25.71 2.37 -44.85
N GLU A 96 25.84 3.55 -44.24
CA GLU A 96 24.73 4.27 -43.61
C GLU A 96 23.67 4.72 -44.63
N LYS A 97 24.08 5.04 -45.87
CA LYS A 97 23.16 5.51 -46.91
C LYS A 97 22.43 4.41 -47.70
N ASN A 98 23.01 3.23 -47.98
CA ASN A 98 22.46 2.34 -49.03
C ASN A 98 22.72 0.81 -48.96
N MET A 99 23.33 0.22 -47.92
CA MET A 99 23.64 -1.23 -47.92
C MET A 99 23.15 -2.05 -46.70
N LEU A 100 22.39 -1.44 -45.78
CA LEU A 100 21.75 -2.18 -44.70
C LEU A 100 20.29 -2.50 -45.09
N LEU A 101 19.97 -3.78 -45.23
CA LEU A 101 18.58 -4.25 -45.31
C LEU A 101 17.98 -4.16 -43.90
N ILE A 102 17.32 -3.03 -43.63
CA ILE A 102 16.61 -2.75 -42.39
C ILE A 102 15.19 -3.29 -42.53
N SER A 103 14.90 -4.44 -41.93
CA SER A 103 13.51 -4.86 -41.73
C SER A 103 12.99 -4.27 -40.41
N LYS A 104 11.94 -3.44 -40.50
CA LYS A 104 11.16 -2.99 -39.35
C LYS A 104 10.07 -4.01 -39.09
N GLU A 105 10.20 -4.82 -38.06
CA GLU A 105 9.05 -5.56 -37.54
C GLU A 105 8.15 -4.63 -36.73
N LYS A 106 6.89 -4.49 -37.15
CA LYS A 106 5.84 -3.91 -36.31
C LYS A 106 5.36 -4.97 -35.34
N LYS A 107 5.96 -5.04 -34.15
CA LYS A 107 5.37 -5.78 -33.04
C LYS A 107 4.09 -5.05 -32.62
N LYS A 108 2.92 -5.60 -32.96
CA LYS A 108 1.63 -5.14 -32.44
C LYS A 108 1.54 -5.54 -30.96
N GLU A 109 2.16 -4.76 -30.09
CA GLU A 109 1.99 -4.94 -28.64
C GLU A 109 0.56 -4.55 -28.26
N HIS A 110 -0.28 -5.55 -28.02
CA HIS A 110 -1.62 -5.38 -27.42
C HIS A 110 -1.53 -5.33 -25.89
N GLN A 111 -0.43 -4.82 -25.34
CA GLN A 111 -0.21 -4.83 -23.91
C GLN A 111 -0.09 -3.40 -23.40
N ARG A 112 -1.01 -3.02 -22.51
CA ARG A 112 -0.94 -1.76 -21.78
C ARG A 112 -0.18 -2.02 -20.49
N VAL A 113 0.93 -1.32 -20.29
CA VAL A 113 1.61 -1.26 -19.00
C VAL A 113 0.88 -0.21 -18.17
N PHE A 114 0.39 -0.59 -16.99
CA PHE A 114 -0.17 0.34 -16.03
C PHE A 114 0.45 0.10 -14.65
N ILE A 115 0.56 1.16 -13.85
CA ILE A 115 1.03 1.08 -12.48
C ILE A 115 -0.23 1.07 -11.60
N PRO A 116 -0.48 0.01 -10.82
CA PRO A 116 -1.68 -0.07 -10.02
C PRO A 116 -1.68 1.01 -8.93
N LEU A 117 -2.87 1.51 -8.64
CA LEU A 117 -3.10 2.42 -7.51
C LEU A 117 -3.12 1.62 -6.20
N VAL A 118 -2.58 2.19 -5.13
CA VAL A 118 -2.49 1.57 -3.80
C VAL A 118 -3.46 2.29 -2.86
N ILE A 119 -4.41 1.54 -2.33
CA ILE A 119 -5.21 1.94 -1.17
C ILE A 119 -4.71 1.15 0.03
N GLU A 120 -4.25 1.85 1.06
CA GLU A 120 -3.68 1.26 2.26
C GLU A 120 -4.60 1.48 3.48
N PRO A 121 -5.30 0.43 3.95
CA PRO A 121 -5.87 0.42 5.28
C PRO A 121 -4.84 -0.06 6.32
N SER A 122 -4.42 0.83 7.20
CA SER A 122 -3.46 0.56 8.27
C SER A 122 -4.16 0.50 9.63
N PHE A 123 -4.06 -0.63 10.34
CA PHE A 123 -4.81 -0.91 11.56
C PHE A 123 -3.93 -0.80 12.81
N GLY A 124 -4.22 0.19 13.67
CA GLY A 124 -3.62 0.34 14.99
C GLY A 124 -4.22 -0.64 15.99
N ILE A 125 -3.87 -1.93 15.91
CA ILE A 125 -4.47 -3.00 16.73
C ILE A 125 -4.44 -2.69 18.24
N GLY A 126 -3.34 -2.15 18.75
CA GLY A 126 -3.24 -1.75 20.17
C GLY A 126 -4.28 -0.69 20.57
N ARG A 127 -4.51 0.31 19.72
CA ARG A 127 -5.53 1.36 19.95
C ARG A 127 -6.94 0.77 19.86
N ILE A 128 -7.18 -0.12 18.89
CA ILE A 128 -8.48 -0.81 18.74
C ILE A 128 -8.80 -1.64 19.98
N ILE A 129 -7.83 -2.41 20.50
CA ILE A 129 -8.01 -3.23 21.71
C ILE A 129 -8.27 -2.32 22.93
N TYR A 130 -7.53 -1.22 23.06
CA TYR A 130 -7.74 -0.25 24.13
C TYR A 130 -9.17 0.33 24.11
N CYS A 131 -9.64 0.80 22.96
CA CYS A 131 -11.01 1.28 22.81
C CYS A 131 -12.05 0.19 23.07
N LEU A 132 -11.79 -1.04 22.63
CA LEU A 132 -12.67 -2.18 22.91
C LEU A 132 -12.80 -2.44 24.41
N TYR A 133 -11.69 -2.36 25.15
CA TYR A 133 -11.70 -2.49 26.61
C TYR A 133 -12.58 -1.42 27.23
N GLU A 134 -12.39 -0.15 26.87
CA GLU A 134 -13.18 0.94 27.41
C GLU A 134 -14.67 0.80 27.08
N HIS A 135 -15.01 0.46 25.83
CA HIS A 135 -16.40 0.30 25.39
C HIS A 135 -17.09 -0.93 26.00
N SER A 136 -16.32 -1.93 26.40
CA SER A 136 -16.84 -3.17 26.99
C SER A 136 -16.88 -3.11 28.53
N PHE A 137 -16.18 -2.18 29.16
CA PHE A 137 -16.03 -2.12 30.61
C PHE A 137 -17.29 -1.59 31.29
N TYR A 138 -17.77 -2.29 32.31
CA TYR A 138 -18.83 -1.80 33.20
C TYR A 138 -18.69 -2.38 34.61
N THR A 139 -19.24 -1.66 35.59
CA THR A 139 -19.31 -2.13 36.98
C THR A 139 -20.68 -2.71 37.26
N ARG A 140 -20.71 -3.89 37.88
CA ARG A 140 -21.95 -4.55 38.32
C ARG A 140 -22.07 -4.42 39.84
N PRO A 141 -23.23 -3.96 40.36
CA PRO A 141 -23.46 -3.92 41.81
C PRO A 141 -23.53 -5.34 42.39
N SER A 142 -22.85 -5.57 43.52
CA SER A 142 -22.98 -6.81 44.29
C SER A 142 -24.29 -6.84 45.07
N LYS A 143 -24.89 -8.03 45.16
CA LYS A 143 -26.08 -8.27 46.00
C LYS A 143 -25.76 -8.30 47.49
N ALA A 144 -24.48 -8.42 47.87
CA ALA A 144 -24.03 -8.60 49.25
C ALA A 144 -23.41 -7.33 49.86
N GLY A 145 -23.56 -6.17 49.22
CA GLY A 145 -23.16 -4.87 49.79
C GLY A 145 -21.68 -4.51 49.73
N ASP A 146 -20.77 -5.50 49.65
CA ASP A 146 -19.37 -5.22 49.98
C ASP A 146 -18.40 -4.94 48.82
N GLU A 147 -18.67 -5.33 47.56
CA GLU A 147 -17.73 -5.05 46.46
C GLU A 147 -18.40 -4.82 45.09
N GLN A 148 -17.87 -3.89 44.28
CA GLN A 148 -18.25 -3.74 42.88
C GLN A 148 -17.50 -4.77 42.02
N LEU A 149 -18.23 -5.46 41.14
CA LEU A 149 -17.62 -6.41 40.21
C LEU A 149 -17.32 -5.70 38.89
N ASN A 150 -16.04 -5.64 38.52
CA ASN A 150 -15.58 -5.12 37.24
C ASN A 150 -15.76 -6.17 36.14
N VAL A 151 -16.46 -5.85 35.06
CA VAL A 151 -16.79 -6.79 33.99
C VAL A 151 -16.49 -6.19 32.63
N PHE A 152 -15.93 -6.99 31.73
CA PHE A 152 -15.85 -6.68 30.30
C PHE A 152 -16.92 -7.45 29.53
N ARG A 153 -17.81 -6.72 28.85
CA ARG A 153 -18.85 -7.26 27.97
C ARG A 153 -18.32 -7.50 26.54
N PHE A 154 -17.28 -8.31 26.41
CA PHE A 154 -16.77 -8.65 25.09
C PHE A 154 -17.80 -9.43 24.27
N PRO A 155 -17.96 -9.16 22.96
CA PRO A 155 -18.67 -10.05 22.07
C PRO A 155 -18.05 -11.46 22.11
N PRO A 156 -18.85 -12.54 22.00
CA PRO A 156 -18.35 -13.91 22.04
C PRO A 156 -17.21 -14.19 21.05
N LEU A 157 -17.19 -13.51 19.90
CA LEU A 157 -16.14 -13.63 18.89
C LEU A 157 -14.75 -13.24 19.43
N VAL A 158 -14.67 -12.18 20.24
CA VAL A 158 -13.40 -11.60 20.73
C VAL A 158 -13.13 -11.88 22.21
N ALA A 159 -14.07 -12.49 22.93
CA ALA A 159 -13.88 -12.88 24.33
C ALA A 159 -12.62 -13.76 24.50
N PRO A 160 -11.68 -13.44 25.40
CA PRO A 160 -10.44 -14.22 25.55
C PRO A 160 -10.68 -15.68 25.95
N ILE A 161 -11.64 -15.90 26.85
CA ILE A 161 -12.09 -17.21 27.30
C ILE A 161 -13.56 -17.34 26.93
N LYS A 162 -13.92 -18.39 26.20
CA LYS A 162 -15.28 -18.58 25.66
C LYS A 162 -16.23 -19.20 26.69
N CYS A 163 -15.71 -20.07 27.54
CA CYS A 163 -16.46 -20.78 28.56
C CYS A 163 -15.53 -21.16 29.71
N THR A 164 -16.03 -21.08 30.93
CA THR A 164 -15.35 -21.58 32.13
C THR A 164 -16.33 -22.45 32.89
N VAL A 165 -15.90 -23.64 33.29
CA VAL A 165 -16.72 -24.60 34.06
C VAL A 165 -16.23 -24.60 35.49
N PHE A 166 -17.13 -24.29 36.43
CA PHE A 166 -16.83 -24.27 37.86
C PHE A 166 -17.59 -25.41 38.56
N PRO A 167 -16.92 -26.26 39.36
CA PRO A 167 -17.61 -27.13 40.30
C PRO A 167 -18.24 -26.29 41.41
N LEU A 168 -19.33 -26.81 41.97
CA LEU A 168 -20.02 -26.23 43.13
C LEU A 168 -19.26 -26.51 44.43
#